data_AF-A0A0D2AP23-F1
#
_entry.id   AF-A0A0D2AP23-F1
#
_cell.length_a   1.000
_cell.length_b   1.000
_cell.length_c   1.000
_cell.angle_alpha   90.00
_cell.angle_beta   90.00
_cell.angle_gamma   90.00
#
_symmetry.space_group_name_H-M   'P 1'
#
loop_
_entity.id
_entity.type
_entity.pdbx_description
1 polymer ?
#
loop_
_entity_poly.entity_id
_entity_poly.type
_entity_poly.pdbx_seq_one_letter_code
_entity_poly.pdbx_strand_id
1 'polypeptide(L)'
;MALAVYRQLLRSTRIAFNGDTRMLLSARKLAREGFEANRSLSNPEEIQNAIQHAKDVGIILKQNVVQGKYDEANQRYKLNIHEHIERGDNETIKNPPPIIRGRNTLKNAKVGSLS
;
A
#
# COMPACT_ATOMS: atom_id res chain seq x y z
N MET A 1 -20.08 -9.04 11.90
CA MET A 1 -18.70 -9.06 11.37
C MET A 1 -18.40 -7.83 10.49
N ALA A 2 -19.20 -7.53 9.47
CA ALA A 2 -19.03 -6.37 8.58
C ALA A 2 -18.93 -5.00 9.29
N LEU A 3 -19.78 -4.75 10.29
CA LEU A 3 -19.76 -3.49 11.07
C LEU A 3 -18.42 -3.22 11.77
N ALA A 4 -17.76 -4.27 12.27
CA ALA A 4 -16.47 -4.14 12.93
C ALA A 4 -15.38 -3.73 11.93
N VAL A 5 -15.38 -4.33 10.74
CA VAL A 5 -14.48 -4.00 9.65
C VAL A 5 -14.72 -2.58 9.14
N TYR A 6 -15.97 -2.17 9.00
CA TYR A 6 -16.31 -0.79 8.63
C TYR A 6 -15.72 0.22 9.63
N ARG A 7 -15.91 0.00 10.93
CA ARG A 7 -15.30 0.84 11.98
C ARG A 7 -13.78 0.81 11.97
N GLN A 8 -13.17 -0.31 11.59
CA GLN A 8 -11.72 -0.42 11.47
C GLN A 8 -11.22 0.41 10.27
N LEU A 9 -11.85 0.29 9.11
CA LEU A 9 -11.54 1.08 7.92
C LEU A 9 -11.67 2.59 8.18
N LEU A 10 -12.74 3.03 8.86
CA LEU A 10 -12.91 4.43 9.25
C LEU A 10 -11.84 4.92 10.23
N ARG A 11 -11.29 4.04 11.07
CA ARG A 11 -10.14 4.37 11.93
C ARG A 11 -8.86 4.48 11.11
N SER A 12 -8.61 3.57 10.17
CA SER A 12 -7.45 3.65 9.27
C SER A 12 -7.44 4.93 8.44
N THR A 13 -8.57 5.33 7.86
CA THR A 13 -8.68 6.62 7.12
C THR A 13 -8.35 7.82 8.00
N ARG A 14 -8.78 7.83 9.27
CA ARG A 14 -8.46 8.90 10.22
C ARG A 14 -6.96 8.98 10.51
N ILE A 15 -6.30 7.84 10.62
CA ILE A 15 -4.86 7.77 10.88
C ILE A 15 -4.09 8.25 9.65
N ALA A 16 -4.43 7.75 8.46
CA ALA A 16 -3.76 8.05 7.20
C ALA A 16 -3.87 9.54 6.78
N PHE A 17 -5.05 10.14 6.98
CA PHE A 17 -5.36 11.50 6.52
C PHE A 17 -5.49 12.50 7.68
N ASN A 18 -4.74 12.29 8.76
CA ASN A 18 -4.80 13.16 9.93
C ASN A 18 -4.36 14.60 9.58
N GLY A 19 -5.28 15.56 9.70
CA GLY A 19 -5.04 16.96 9.35
C GLY A 19 -5.36 17.32 7.90
N ASP A 20 -5.74 16.35 7.05
CA ASP A 20 -6.37 16.61 5.74
C ASP A 20 -7.83 16.20 5.75
N THR A 21 -8.65 17.15 6.18
CA THR A 21 -10.11 16.99 6.31
C THR A 21 -10.74 16.66 4.96
N ARG A 22 -10.23 17.19 3.84
CA ARG A 22 -10.81 16.97 2.51
C ARG A 22 -10.63 15.50 2.12
N MET A 23 -9.41 14.98 2.20
CA MET A 23 -9.13 13.58 1.89
C MET A 23 -9.83 12.64 2.89
N LEU A 24 -9.86 12.99 4.17
CA LEU A 24 -10.56 12.21 5.18
C LEU A 24 -12.06 12.07 4.87
N LEU A 25 -12.74 13.16 4.50
CA LEU A 25 -14.16 13.12 4.17
C LEU A 25 -14.43 12.30 2.90
N SER A 26 -13.62 12.48 1.86
CA SER A 26 -13.72 11.71 0.62
C SER A 26 -13.52 10.22 0.86
N ALA A 27 -12.50 9.84 1.62
CA ALA A 27 -12.22 8.44 1.95
C ALA A 27 -13.35 7.80 2.74
N ARG A 28 -13.96 8.53 3.68
CA ARG A 28 -15.14 8.06 4.44
C ARG A 28 -16.37 7.90 3.56
N LYS A 29 -16.59 8.80 2.61
CA LYS A 29 -17.68 8.72 1.62
C LYS A 29 -17.53 7.46 0.77
N LEU A 30 -16.34 7.22 0.21
CA LEU A 30 -16.06 6.04 -0.59
C LEU A 30 -16.22 4.74 0.22
N ALA A 31 -15.73 4.71 1.47
CA ALA A 31 -15.93 3.58 2.36
C ALA A 31 -17.42 3.30 2.60
N ARG A 32 -18.25 4.34 2.79
CA ARG A 32 -19.70 4.16 2.91
C ARG A 32 -20.32 3.61 1.62
N GLU A 33 -20.00 4.21 0.48
CA GLU A 33 -20.53 3.79 -0.83
C GLU A 33 -20.21 2.32 -1.13
N GLY A 34 -18.98 1.88 -0.85
CA GLY A 34 -18.60 0.48 -1.02
C GLY A 34 -19.36 -0.49 -0.11
N PHE A 35 -19.71 -0.08 1.12
CA PHE A 35 -20.52 -0.93 2.01
C PHE A 35 -22.01 -0.93 1.62
N GLU A 36 -22.55 0.20 1.17
CA GLU A 36 -23.94 0.28 0.70
C GLU A 36 -24.13 -0.50 -0.61
N ALA A 37 -23.17 -0.44 -1.55
CA ALA A 37 -23.22 -1.21 -2.80
C ALA A 37 -23.27 -2.73 -2.56
N ASN A 38 -22.63 -3.18 -1.48
CA ASN A 38 -22.57 -4.59 -1.09
C ASN A 38 -23.66 -5.00 -0.08
N ARG A 39 -24.60 -4.10 0.25
CA ARG A 39 -25.60 -4.32 1.30
C ARG A 39 -26.62 -5.42 0.96
N SER A 40 -26.91 -5.59 -0.33
CA SER A 40 -27.86 -6.58 -0.83
C SER A 40 -27.23 -7.93 -1.16
N LEU A 41 -25.92 -8.12 -0.92
CA LEU A 41 -25.27 -9.40 -1.15
C LEU A 41 -25.86 -10.47 -0.24
N SER A 42 -26.25 -11.59 -0.84
CA SER A 42 -26.82 -12.76 -0.14
C SER A 42 -25.90 -13.97 -0.21
N ASN A 43 -24.97 -14.02 -1.17
CA ASN A 43 -23.99 -15.10 -1.30
C ASN A 43 -22.93 -14.99 -0.19
N PRO A 44 -22.78 -16.02 0.67
CA PRO A 44 -21.80 -16.01 1.76
C PRO A 44 -20.35 -15.77 1.31
N GLU A 45 -19.97 -16.31 0.15
CA GLU A 45 -18.61 -16.18 -0.38
C GLU A 45 -18.32 -14.73 -0.81
N GLU A 46 -19.26 -14.10 -1.51
CA GLU A 46 -19.16 -12.69 -1.93
C GLU A 46 -19.12 -11.74 -0.73
N ILE A 47 -19.93 -12.02 0.31
CA ILE A 47 -19.90 -11.26 1.56
C ILE A 47 -18.51 -11.37 2.20
N GLN A 48 -17.94 -12.57 2.26
CA GLN A 48 -16.61 -12.78 2.85
C GLN A 48 -15.52 -12.06 2.06
N ASN A 49 -15.57 -12.13 0.72
CA ASN A 49 -14.64 -11.43 -0.15
C ASN A 49 -14.74 -9.91 0.00
N ALA A 50 -15.95 -9.35 0.07
CA ALA A 50 -16.17 -7.93 0.30
C ALA A 50 -15.64 -7.47 1.67
N ILE A 51 -15.87 -8.29 2.71
CA ILE A 51 -15.33 -8.03 4.05
C ILE A 51 -13.80 -8.07 4.05
N GLN A 52 -13.20 -9.05 3.37
CA GLN A 52 -11.75 -9.20 3.31
C GLN A 52 -11.12 -8.02 2.55
N HIS A 53 -11.66 -7.67 1.39
CA HIS A 53 -11.23 -6.51 0.63
C HIS A 53 -11.25 -5.22 1.47
N ALA A 54 -12.33 -4.98 2.25
CA ALA A 54 -12.40 -3.82 3.12
C ALA A 54 -11.36 -3.84 4.25
N LYS A 55 -10.98 -5.01 4.77
CA LYS A 55 -9.88 -5.14 5.74
C LYS A 55 -8.54 -4.78 5.10
N ASP A 56 -8.27 -5.33 3.91
CA ASP A 56 -7.00 -5.13 3.21
C ASP A 56 -6.80 -3.66 2.84
N VAL A 57 -7.85 -2.97 2.38
CA VAL A 57 -7.83 -1.52 2.19
C VAL A 57 -7.49 -0.79 3.48
N GLY A 58 -8.10 -1.19 4.60
CA GLY A 58 -7.82 -0.62 5.91
C GLY A 58 -6.37 -0.82 6.37
N ILE A 59 -5.78 -1.96 6.03
CA ILE A 59 -4.37 -2.27 6.30
C ILE A 59 -3.47 -1.39 5.42
N ILE A 60 -3.71 -1.32 4.11
CA ILE A 60 -2.93 -0.51 3.16
C ILE A 60 -2.94 0.96 3.55
N LEU A 61 -4.11 1.52 3.88
CA LEU A 61 -4.23 2.90 4.32
C LEU A 61 -3.40 3.19 5.56
N LYS A 62 -3.30 2.22 6.47
CA LYS A 62 -2.57 2.38 7.73
C LYS A 62 -1.08 2.13 7.55
N GLN A 63 -0.67 1.16 6.73
CA GLN A 63 0.74 0.76 6.65
C GLN A 63 1.51 1.47 5.55
N ASN A 64 0.86 1.77 4.42
CA ASN A 64 1.53 2.15 3.18
C ASN A 64 1.27 3.61 2.75
N VAL A 65 0.27 4.27 3.31
CA VAL A 65 -0.05 5.66 2.96
C VAL A 65 0.58 6.60 3.98
N VAL A 66 1.51 7.44 3.52
CA VAL A 66 2.14 8.49 4.34
C VAL A 66 1.74 9.85 3.80
N GLN A 67 1.16 10.69 4.65
CA GLN A 67 0.80 12.05 4.28
C GLN A 67 1.99 13.00 4.47
N GLY A 68 2.40 13.67 3.39
CA GLY A 68 3.35 14.78 3.43
C GLY A 68 2.62 16.11 3.60
N LYS A 69 3.02 16.91 4.60
CA LYS A 69 2.57 18.29 4.78
C LYS A 69 3.70 19.24 4.39
N TYR A 70 3.43 20.18 3.50
CA TYR A 70 4.39 21.24 3.18
C TYR A 70 4.53 22.20 4.37
N ASP A 71 5.76 22.43 4.79
CA ASP A 71 6.17 23.37 5.84
C ASP A 71 6.76 24.60 5.13
N GLU A 72 5.93 25.62 4.94
CA GLU A 72 6.29 26.86 4.23
C GLU A 72 7.46 27.60 4.91
N ALA A 73 7.51 27.59 6.24
CA ALA A 73 8.55 28.28 7.01
C ALA A 73 9.94 27.68 6.79
N ASN A 74 10.01 26.38 6.50
CA ASN A 74 11.26 25.66 6.31
C ASN A 74 11.44 25.13 4.88
N GLN A 75 10.53 25.49 3.95
CA GLN A 75 10.49 25.05 2.55
C GLN A 75 10.68 23.53 2.35
N ARG A 76 10.12 22.71 3.23
CA ARG A 76 10.29 21.23 3.20
C ARG A 76 8.97 20.49 3.39
N TYR A 77 8.92 19.21 3.01
CA TYR A 77 7.79 18.35 3.34
C TYR A 77 8.06 17.58 4.63
N LYS A 78 7.12 17.67 5.58
CA LYS A 78 7.09 16.84 6.79
C LYS A 78 6.21 15.63 6.54
N LEU A 79 6.80 14.44 6.59
CA LEU A 79 6.05 13.18 6.48
C LEU A 79 5.50 12.78 7.85
N ASN A 80 4.19 12.53 7.93
CA ASN A 80 3.53 12.06 9.14
C ASN A 80 3.68 10.53 9.27
N ILE A 81 4.87 10.09 9.67
CA ILE A 81 5.16 8.67 9.93
C ILE A 81 4.69 8.33 11.35
N HIS A 82 3.73 7.41 11.47
CA HIS A 82 3.17 6.91 12.71
C HIS A 82 3.57 5.43 12.95
N GLU A 83 3.42 4.93 14.18
CA GLU A 83 3.91 3.61 14.65
C GLU A 83 3.51 2.42 13.77
N HIS A 84 2.35 2.51 13.12
CA HIS A 84 1.83 1.43 12.28
C HIS A 84 2.22 1.47 10.80
N ILE A 85 3.00 2.45 10.36
CA ILE A 85 3.57 2.40 9.01
C ILE A 85 4.62 1.31 9.01
N GLU A 86 4.55 0.40 8.03
CA GLU A 86 5.62 -0.56 7.81
C GLU A 86 6.86 0.23 7.41
N ARG A 87 7.74 0.45 8.38
CA ARG A 87 9.10 0.86 8.12
C ARG A 87 9.76 -0.38 7.55
N GLY A 88 9.81 -0.48 6.23
CA GLY A 88 10.57 -1.55 5.59
C GLY A 88 11.97 -1.59 6.22
N ASP A 89 12.33 -2.73 6.80
CA ASP A 89 13.69 -3.01 7.24
C ASP A 89 14.58 -3.04 6.01
N ASN A 90 14.97 -1.86 5.52
CA ASN A 90 15.82 -1.66 4.35
C ASN A 90 17.28 -2.08 4.61
N GLU A 91 17.54 -2.97 5.57
CA GLU A 91 18.89 -3.47 5.87
C GLU A 91 19.47 -4.29 4.70
N THR A 92 18.64 -4.91 3.87
CA THR A 92 19.07 -5.71 2.70
C THR A 92 19.56 -4.87 1.51
N ILE A 93 19.28 -3.56 1.46
CA ILE A 93 19.80 -2.68 0.41
C ILE A 93 21.28 -2.33 0.67
N LYS A 94 21.71 -2.29 1.94
CA LYS A 94 23.09 -1.95 2.30
C LYS A 94 24.08 -3.09 2.05
N ASN A 95 23.61 -4.33 2.06
CA ASN A 95 24.37 -5.53 1.75
C ASN A 95 23.74 -6.25 0.55
N PRO A 96 23.89 -5.74 -0.69
CA PRO A 96 23.47 -6.50 -1.85
C PRO A 96 24.22 -7.85 -1.84
N PRO A 97 23.56 -8.98 -2.13
CA PRO A 97 24.27 -10.24 -2.31
C PRO A 97 25.38 -10.04 -3.35
N PRO A 98 26.57 -10.64 -3.16
CA PRO A 98 27.66 -10.47 -4.10
C PRO A 98 27.14 -10.84 -5.49
N ILE A 99 27.21 -9.88 -6.42
CA ILE A 99 26.97 -10.15 -7.83
C ILE A 99 27.88 -11.31 -8.19
N ILE A 100 27.31 -12.48 -8.50
CA ILE A 100 28.06 -13.60 -9.05
C ILE A 100 28.53 -13.13 -10.43
N ARG A 101 29.68 -12.45 -10.50
CA ARG A 101 30.40 -12.14 -11.74
C ARG A 101 30.95 -13.45 -12.28
N GLY A 102 30.08 -14.23 -12.91
CA GLY A 102 30.45 -15.58 -13.31
C GLY A 102 29.41 -16.27 -14.16
N ARG A 103 29.21 -15.78 -15.40
CA ARG A 103 29.04 -16.60 -16.62
C ARG A 103 28.90 -15.68 -17.84
N ASN A 104 30.03 -15.30 -18.44
CA ASN A 104 30.04 -14.85 -19.83
C ASN A 104 29.64 -16.05 -20.73
N THR A 105 28.37 -16.15 -21.10
CA THR A 105 27.88 -17.19 -22.04
C THR A 105 27.95 -16.72 -23.49
N LEU A 106 29.10 -16.23 -23.95
CA LEU A 106 29.38 -16.02 -25.39
C LEU A 106 30.85 -16.30 -25.75
N LYS A 107 31.48 -17.32 -25.15
CA LYS A 107 32.85 -17.74 -25.53
C LYS A 107 32.92 -18.85 -26.58
N ASN A 108 31.80 -19.35 -27.11
CA ASN A 108 31.80 -20.44 -28.11
C ASN A 108 30.85 -20.20 -29.31
N ALA A 109 30.62 -18.95 -29.73
CA ALA A 109 30.06 -18.72 -31.06
C ALA A 109 31.17 -18.96 -32.10
N LYS A 110 31.22 -20.18 -32.67
CA LYS A 110 32.05 -20.47 -33.85
C LYS A 110 31.61 -19.53 -34.98
N VAL A 111 32.45 -18.56 -35.34
CA VAL A 111 32.29 -17.76 -36.55
C VAL A 111 32.55 -18.71 -37.72
N GLY A 112 31.50 -19.07 -38.46
CA GLY A 112 31.63 -19.83 -39.69
C GLY A 112 32.39 -19.01 -40.73
N SER A 113 33.49 -19.57 -41.23
CA SER A 113 34.20 -19.06 -42.40
C SER A 113 33.32 -19.21 -43.63
N LEU A 114 32.87 -18.10 -44.22
CA LEU A 114 32.30 -18.08 -45.56
C LEU A 114 33.45 -18.35 -46.55
N SER A 115 33.36 -19.50 -47.23
CA SER A 115 34.08 -19.77 -48.49
C SER A 115 33.20 -19.32 -49.65
#